data_AF-A0A934X7D3-F1
#
_entry.id   AF-A0A934X7D3-F1
#
_cell.length_a   1.000
_cell.length_b   1.000
_cell.length_c   1.000
_cell.angle_alpha   90.00
_cell.angle_beta   90.00
_cell.angle_gamma   90.00
#
_symmetry.space_group_name_H-M   'P 1'
#
loop_
_entity.id
_entity.type
_entity.pdbx_description
1 polymer ?
#
loop_
_entity_poly.entity_id
_entity_poly.type
_entity_poly.pdbx_seq_one_letter_code
_entity_poly.pdbx_strand_id
1 'polypeptide(L)'
;MNLPSLHRSSPVDDEAEAAVELPHVLVTVATDGTLTATVDGTPFPSPTATAWTRATFGPLMDAITRDRTVAVRVEVRERDGSVFTDIIRARQPRRAAAPADASASETGRSGHARREPRLMEVTARGFVPGEEVAVATIVCHTNATATGGARALIDPGTLPDGSGQEAILLGRISGTLAVRRMT
;
A
#
# COMPACT_ATOMS: atom_id res chain seq x y z
N MET A 1 -29.06 65.91 -12.31
CA MET A 1 -28.47 66.13 -10.97
C MET A 1 -27.74 64.83 -10.59
N ASN A 2 -26.45 64.94 -10.26
CA ASN A 2 -25.50 63.96 -9.67
C ASN A 2 -25.13 62.62 -10.34
N LEU A 3 -23.82 62.49 -10.61
CA LEU A 3 -22.95 61.29 -10.62
C LEU A 3 -22.00 61.41 -9.39
N PRO A 4 -21.45 60.33 -8.78
CA PRO A 4 -20.35 59.57 -9.39
C PRO A 4 -20.31 58.04 -9.10
N SER A 5 -19.42 57.39 -9.85
CA SER A 5 -19.02 55.98 -9.86
C SER A 5 -18.35 55.50 -8.57
N LEU A 6 -18.42 54.18 -8.27
CA LEU A 6 -17.41 53.44 -7.50
C LEU A 6 -17.47 51.92 -7.78
N HIS A 7 -16.54 51.48 -8.62
CA HIS A 7 -15.71 50.27 -8.53
C HIS A 7 -16.15 49.11 -7.60
N ARG A 8 -16.36 47.92 -8.19
CA ARG A 8 -15.78 46.68 -7.65
C ARG A 8 -15.42 45.70 -8.77
N SER A 9 -14.11 45.61 -8.99
CA SER A 9 -13.41 44.52 -9.66
C SER A 9 -13.53 43.20 -8.87
N SER A 10 -13.36 42.09 -9.59
CA SER A 10 -13.28 40.63 -9.30
C SER A 10 -12.66 40.22 -7.94
N PRO A 11 -12.77 38.95 -7.46
CA PRO A 11 -12.18 37.76 -8.10
C PRO A 11 -13.09 36.49 -8.08
N VAL A 12 -12.97 35.59 -9.05
CA VAL A 12 -12.26 34.29 -8.97
C VAL A 12 -12.64 33.48 -7.72
N ASP A 13 -13.40 32.42 -7.96
CA ASP A 13 -13.28 31.10 -7.32
C ASP A 13 -13.91 30.12 -8.34
N ASP A 14 -13.41 30.06 -9.58
CA ASP A 14 -12.54 28.94 -9.97
C ASP A 14 -11.64 28.46 -8.82
N GLU A 15 -12.24 27.80 -7.82
CA GLU A 15 -11.60 26.62 -7.23
C GLU A 15 -11.61 25.55 -8.31
N ALA A 16 -10.75 25.73 -9.32
CA ALA A 16 -10.15 24.61 -9.99
C ALA A 16 -9.55 23.76 -8.87
N GLU A 17 -10.26 22.70 -8.48
CA GLU A 17 -9.73 21.61 -7.68
C GLU A 17 -8.39 21.27 -8.32
N ALA A 18 -7.31 21.78 -7.74
CA ALA A 18 -5.99 21.66 -8.34
C ALA A 18 -5.73 20.16 -8.43
N ALA A 19 -5.76 19.62 -9.66
CA ALA A 19 -5.51 18.22 -9.89
C ALA A 19 -4.20 17.90 -9.18
N VAL A 20 -4.25 17.01 -8.19
CA VAL A 20 -3.07 16.64 -7.42
C VAL A 20 -2.16 15.86 -8.36
N GLU A 21 -1.27 16.56 -9.05
CA GLU A 21 -0.25 15.96 -9.90
C GLU A 21 0.81 15.31 -9.02
N LEU A 22 0.69 13.99 -8.88
CA LEU A 22 1.71 13.17 -8.24
C LEU A 22 2.86 12.94 -9.24
N PRO A 23 4.12 13.15 -8.84
CA PRO A 23 5.27 12.75 -9.63
C PRO A 23 5.13 11.30 -10.12
N HIS A 24 5.33 11.10 -11.41
CA HIS A 24 5.18 9.80 -12.07
C HIS A 24 6.52 9.09 -12.14
N VAL A 25 6.59 7.93 -11.52
CA VAL A 25 7.76 7.06 -11.50
C VAL A 25 7.50 5.91 -12.45
N LEU A 26 8.31 5.78 -13.51
CA LEU A 26 8.28 4.63 -14.40
C LEU A 26 9.48 3.73 -14.10
N VAL A 27 9.23 2.48 -13.75
CA VAL A 27 10.25 1.45 -13.58
C VAL A 27 10.08 0.42 -14.70
N THR A 28 11.14 0.18 -15.46
CA THR A 28 11.16 -0.85 -16.51
C THR A 28 12.09 -1.98 -16.12
N VAL A 29 11.60 -3.22 -16.23
CA VAL A 29 12.38 -4.43 -15.95
C VAL A 29 13.01 -4.95 -17.24
N ALA A 30 14.34 -4.98 -17.29
CA ALA A 30 15.10 -5.56 -18.39
C ALA A 30 15.13 -7.10 -18.31
N THR A 31 15.49 -7.75 -19.42
CA THR A 31 15.52 -9.22 -19.55
C THR A 31 16.48 -9.91 -18.58
N ASP A 32 17.54 -9.21 -18.16
CA ASP A 32 18.54 -9.68 -17.20
C ASP A 32 18.14 -9.44 -15.73
N GLY A 33 16.94 -8.88 -15.49
CA GLY A 33 16.43 -8.53 -14.15
C GLY A 33 16.91 -7.18 -13.62
N THR A 34 17.64 -6.41 -14.43
CA THR A 34 18.02 -5.03 -14.13
C THR A 34 16.81 -4.10 -14.24
N LEU A 35 16.72 -3.10 -13.37
CA LEU A 35 15.69 -2.08 -13.40
C LEU A 35 16.25 -0.76 -13.92
N THR A 36 15.48 -0.07 -14.75
CA THR A 36 15.68 1.34 -15.05
C THR A 36 14.51 2.14 -14.49
N ALA A 37 14.80 3.30 -13.89
CA ALA A 37 13.77 4.15 -13.30
C ALA A 37 13.85 5.55 -13.91
N THR A 38 12.69 6.15 -14.16
CA THR A 38 12.56 7.57 -14.46
C THR A 38 11.55 8.20 -13.50
N VAL A 39 11.76 9.48 -13.16
CA VAL A 39 10.82 10.31 -12.42
C VAL A 39 10.44 11.48 -13.32
N ASP A 40 9.17 11.58 -13.69
CA ASP A 40 8.64 12.55 -14.65
C ASP A 40 9.44 12.58 -15.97
N GLY A 41 9.85 11.40 -16.43
CA GLY A 41 10.67 11.21 -17.64
C GLY A 41 12.17 11.45 -17.44
N THR A 42 12.62 11.93 -16.28
CA THR A 42 14.04 12.13 -15.98
C THR A 42 14.66 10.84 -15.44
N PRO A 43 15.76 10.32 -16.02
CA PRO A 43 16.43 9.12 -15.52
C PRO A 43 16.87 9.25 -14.06
N PHE A 44 16.59 8.23 -13.26
CA PHE A 44 17.01 8.12 -11.87
C PHE A 44 18.10 7.05 -11.72
N PRO A 45 19.40 7.44 -11.78
CA PRO A 45 20.50 6.48 -11.74
C PRO A 45 20.64 5.86 -10.35
N SER A 46 21.27 4.69 -10.29
CA SER A 46 21.64 4.10 -9.01
C SER A 46 22.70 4.96 -8.31
N PRO A 47 22.53 5.26 -7.00
CA PRO A 47 23.52 6.01 -6.23
C PRO A 47 24.79 5.18 -5.96
N THR A 48 24.71 3.85 -6.10
CA THR A 48 25.87 2.95 -6.06
C THR A 48 26.23 2.52 -7.48
N ALA A 49 27.48 2.15 -7.74
CA ALA A 49 27.92 1.63 -9.05
C ALA A 49 27.25 0.30 -9.46
N THR A 50 26.29 -0.19 -8.67
CA THR A 50 25.49 -1.39 -8.91
C THR A 50 24.15 -0.99 -9.50
N ALA A 51 23.74 -1.65 -10.58
CA ALA A 51 22.45 -1.40 -11.21
C ALA A 51 21.29 -1.73 -10.25
N TRP A 52 20.14 -1.08 -10.46
CA TRP A 52 18.93 -1.44 -9.74
C TRP A 52 18.47 -2.83 -10.16
N THR A 53 17.98 -3.60 -9.21
CA THR A 53 17.45 -4.95 -9.41
C THR A 53 16.17 -5.08 -8.61
N ARG A 54 15.41 -6.15 -8.83
CA ARG A 54 14.21 -6.44 -8.04
C ARG A 54 14.49 -6.49 -6.54
N ALA A 55 15.66 -6.99 -6.13
CA ALA A 55 16.08 -7.02 -4.72
C ALA A 55 16.35 -5.63 -4.14
N THR A 56 16.71 -4.65 -4.98
CA THR A 56 17.00 -3.27 -4.58
C THR A 56 15.85 -2.30 -4.91
N PHE A 57 14.68 -2.82 -5.26
CA PHE A 57 13.48 -2.01 -5.56
C PHE A 57 13.02 -1.17 -4.35
N GLY A 58 13.04 -1.73 -3.14
CA GLY A 58 12.71 -0.98 -1.91
C GLY A 58 13.59 0.27 -1.73
N PRO A 59 14.93 0.10 -1.70
CA PRO A 59 15.87 1.21 -1.66
C PRO A 59 15.73 2.22 -2.82
N LEU A 60 15.41 1.76 -4.03
CA LEU A 60 15.10 2.64 -5.17
C LEU A 60 13.89 3.56 -4.85
N MET A 61 12.80 2.97 -4.35
CA MET A 61 11.59 3.73 -4.02
C MET A 61 11.80 4.68 -2.84
N ASP A 62 12.57 4.29 -1.83
CA ASP A 62 12.90 5.16 -0.71
C ASP A 62 13.75 6.36 -1.17
N ALA A 63 14.71 6.14 -2.08
CA ALA A 63 15.52 7.22 -2.67
C ALA A 63 14.68 8.20 -3.52
N ILE A 64 13.78 7.68 -4.35
CA ILE A 64 12.88 8.50 -5.19
C ILE A 64 11.91 9.33 -4.33
N THR A 65 11.35 8.71 -3.30
CA THR A 65 10.35 9.35 -2.44
C THR A 65 10.94 10.22 -1.34
N ARG A 66 12.28 10.36 -1.28
CA ARG A 66 13.03 11.01 -0.18
C ARG A 66 12.57 10.50 1.17
N ASP A 67 12.76 9.21 1.43
CA ASP A 67 12.29 8.51 2.63
C ASP A 67 10.77 8.62 2.85
N ARG A 68 10.02 8.50 1.76
CA ARG A 68 8.55 8.61 1.73
C ARG A 68 8.04 9.97 2.19
N THR A 69 8.78 11.05 1.99
CA THR A 69 8.27 12.40 2.28
C THR A 69 7.48 13.01 1.12
N VAL A 70 7.62 12.44 -0.08
CA VAL A 70 6.89 12.83 -1.29
C VAL A 70 5.98 11.69 -1.74
N ALA A 71 4.72 12.01 -2.04
CA ALA A 71 3.79 11.05 -2.62
C ALA A 71 4.08 10.91 -4.12
N VAL A 72 4.10 9.70 -4.66
CA VAL A 72 4.41 9.44 -6.08
C VAL A 72 3.48 8.38 -6.67
N ARG A 73 3.16 8.49 -7.96
CA ARG A 73 2.48 7.44 -8.71
C ARG A 73 3.54 6.58 -9.40
N VAL A 74 3.54 5.28 -9.13
CA VAL A 74 4.51 4.33 -9.67
C VAL A 74 3.87 3.46 -10.72
N GLU A 75 4.53 3.31 -11.86
CA GLU A 75 4.20 2.36 -12.91
C GLU A 75 5.40 1.43 -13.10
N VAL A 76 5.19 0.12 -12.95
CA VAL A 76 6.20 -0.90 -13.21
C VAL A 76 5.81 -1.65 -14.48
N ARG A 77 6.70 -1.62 -15.46
CA ARG A 77 6.59 -2.38 -16.71
C ARG A 77 7.47 -3.61 -16.63
N GLU A 78 6.84 -4.77 -16.53
CA GLU A 78 7.50 -6.07 -16.51
C GLU A 78 7.80 -6.55 -17.93
N ARG A 79 8.71 -7.53 -18.05
CA ARG A 79 9.19 -8.05 -19.33
C ARG A 79 8.11 -8.72 -20.18
N ASP A 80 7.08 -9.26 -19.54
CA ASP A 80 5.93 -9.89 -20.22
C ASP A 80 4.91 -8.88 -20.75
N GLY A 81 5.18 -7.57 -20.59
CA GLY A 81 4.28 -6.49 -20.96
C GLY A 81 3.21 -6.21 -19.91
N SER A 82 3.23 -6.89 -18.76
CA SER A 82 2.35 -6.56 -17.65
C SER A 82 2.74 -5.21 -17.04
N VAL A 83 1.71 -4.45 -16.66
CA VAL A 83 1.85 -3.13 -16.07
C VAL A 83 1.22 -3.16 -14.70
N PHE A 84 2.02 -2.84 -13.69
CA PHE A 84 1.55 -2.67 -12.31
C PHE A 84 1.58 -1.19 -11.96
N THR A 85 0.48 -0.66 -11.43
CA THR A 85 0.40 0.76 -11.01
C THR A 85 0.08 0.83 -9.53
N ASP A 86 0.79 1.70 -8.80
CA ASP A 86 0.57 1.95 -7.37
C ASP A 86 0.76 3.44 -7.04
N ILE A 87 0.28 3.87 -5.88
CA ILE A 87 0.48 5.23 -5.36
C ILE A 87 1.15 5.12 -3.98
N ILE A 88 2.42 5.53 -3.91
CA ILE A 88 3.12 5.66 -2.63
C ILE A 88 2.74 6.99 -2.02
N ARG A 89 2.18 6.95 -0.81
CA ARG A 89 1.77 8.15 -0.07
C ARG A 89 2.94 8.70 0.75
N ALA A 90 3.01 10.02 0.85
CA ALA A 90 3.93 10.67 1.76
C ALA A 90 3.59 10.31 3.22
N ARG A 91 4.60 10.00 4.01
CA ARG A 91 4.56 9.96 5.46
C ARG A 91 4.34 11.37 5.95
N GLN A 92 3.22 11.60 6.62
CA GLN A 92 2.90 12.90 7.20
C GLN A 92 4.00 13.32 8.19
N PRO A 93 4.66 14.47 7.98
CA PRO A 93 5.65 14.98 8.92
C PRO A 93 4.94 15.22 10.25
N ARG A 94 5.44 14.57 11.31
CA ARG A 94 5.00 14.86 12.66
C ARG A 94 5.39 16.31 12.94
N ARG A 95 4.41 17.22 12.98
CA ARG A 95 4.59 18.65 13.30
C ARG A 95 5.50 18.75 14.52
N ALA A 96 6.72 19.25 14.33
CA ALA A 96 7.62 19.56 15.42
C ALA A 96 6.91 20.63 16.26
N ALA A 97 6.58 20.29 17.51
CA ALA A 97 6.01 21.23 18.45
C ALA A 97 7.03 22.34 18.72
N ALA A 98 6.59 23.59 18.64
CA ALA A 98 7.39 24.75 19.03
C ALA A 98 7.85 24.61 20.50
N PRO A 99 9.02 25.16 20.87
CA PRO A 99 9.51 25.05 22.24
C PRO A 99 8.64 25.91 23.15
N ALA A 100 7.87 25.25 24.02
CA ALA A 100 7.24 25.89 25.17
C ALA A 100 8.18 25.72 26.37
N ASP A 101 8.43 26.84 27.04
CA ASP A 101 9.35 27.01 28.16
C ASP A 101 9.20 25.98 29.28
N ALA A 102 10.34 25.68 29.88
CA ALA A 102 10.55 24.69 30.91
C ALA A 102 9.79 25.01 32.22
N SER A 103 8.98 24.06 32.68
CA SER A 103 9.07 23.52 34.05
C SER A 103 8.22 22.25 34.19
N ALA A 104 8.78 21.29 34.93
CA ALA A 104 8.31 19.92 35.20
C ALA A 104 8.48 18.89 34.05
N SER A 105 9.68 18.32 33.96
CA SER A 105 9.93 17.06 33.27
C SER A 105 9.26 15.90 34.00
N GLU A 106 8.39 15.17 33.31
CA GLU A 106 8.38 13.70 33.33
C GLU A 106 7.73 13.16 32.04
N THR A 107 8.60 12.81 31.09
CA THR A 107 8.40 11.79 30.03
C THR A 107 7.09 11.86 29.24
N GLY A 108 7.04 12.41 28.03
CA GLY A 108 7.94 12.03 26.94
C GLY A 108 7.82 10.55 26.63
N ARG A 109 6.68 10.13 26.04
CA ARG A 109 6.59 8.99 25.12
C ARG A 109 5.19 8.95 24.51
N SER A 110 5.05 9.54 23.32
CA SER A 110 4.09 9.00 22.36
C SER A 110 4.53 7.58 22.04
N GLY A 111 4.05 6.62 22.81
CA GLY A 111 4.15 5.23 22.45
C GLY A 111 3.34 5.04 21.18
N HIS A 112 3.99 5.07 20.01
CA HIS A 112 3.70 3.99 19.06
C HIS A 112 4.10 2.73 19.81
N ALA A 113 3.19 2.21 20.63
CA ALA A 113 3.29 0.87 21.14
C ALA A 113 3.56 0.04 19.89
N ARG A 114 4.76 -0.54 19.84
CA ARG A 114 5.15 -1.52 18.84
C ARG A 114 4.02 -2.53 18.85
N ARG A 115 3.09 -2.44 17.91
CA ARG A 115 1.94 -3.34 17.85
C ARG A 115 2.58 -4.68 17.53
N GLU A 116 2.78 -5.49 18.56
CA GLU A 116 3.36 -6.80 18.39
C GLU A 116 2.50 -7.54 17.37
N PRO A 117 3.11 -8.15 16.33
CA PRO A 117 2.34 -8.89 15.35
C PRO A 117 1.57 -9.99 16.09
N ARG A 118 0.25 -9.88 16.09
CA ARG A 118 -0.63 -10.91 16.64
C ARG A 118 -0.69 -12.03 15.61
N LEU A 119 0.26 -12.97 15.72
CA LEU A 119 0.26 -14.19 14.92
C LEU A 119 -0.72 -15.18 15.55
N MET A 120 -1.53 -15.82 14.71
CA MET A 120 -2.43 -16.91 15.10
C MET A 120 -2.00 -18.16 14.35
N GLU A 121 -1.88 -19.27 15.06
CA GLU A 121 -1.48 -20.54 14.47
C GLU A 121 -2.70 -21.26 13.87
N VAL A 122 -2.50 -21.85 12.69
CA VAL A 122 -3.50 -22.73 12.07
C VAL A 122 -2.81 -24.00 11.57
N THR A 123 -3.30 -25.14 12.04
CA THR A 123 -2.68 -26.44 11.74
C THR A 123 -3.69 -27.42 11.15
N ALA A 124 -3.27 -28.13 10.10
CA ALA A 124 -4.02 -29.26 9.55
C ALA A 124 -3.07 -30.39 9.13
N ARG A 125 -3.62 -31.57 8.82
CA ARG A 125 -2.89 -32.77 8.40
C ARG A 125 -3.53 -33.32 7.13
N GLY A 126 -2.88 -34.31 6.51
CA GLY A 126 -3.33 -34.93 5.26
C GLY A 126 -2.67 -34.33 4.01
N PHE A 127 -1.63 -33.53 4.20
CA PHE A 127 -0.82 -32.99 3.12
C PHE A 127 0.29 -33.95 2.70
N VAL A 128 0.66 -33.92 1.43
CA VAL A 128 1.85 -34.57 0.89
C VAL A 128 3.10 -33.84 1.39
N PRO A 129 4.14 -34.54 1.89
CA PRO A 129 5.36 -33.90 2.33
C PRO A 129 5.99 -33.02 1.25
N GLY A 130 6.29 -31.77 1.60
CA GLY A 130 6.87 -30.78 0.68
C GLY A 130 5.89 -30.14 -0.30
N GLU A 131 4.58 -30.43 -0.20
CA GLU A 131 3.60 -29.76 -1.05
C GLU A 131 3.39 -28.30 -0.66
N GLU A 132 3.01 -27.49 -1.65
CA GLU A 132 2.54 -26.13 -1.43
C GLU A 132 1.12 -26.15 -0.83
N VAL A 133 0.94 -25.47 0.29
CA VAL A 133 -0.35 -25.31 0.96
C VAL A 133 -0.76 -23.84 0.92
N ALA A 134 -1.83 -23.54 0.17
CA ALA A 134 -2.40 -22.20 0.14
C ALA A 134 -3.21 -21.96 1.43
N VAL A 135 -3.05 -20.77 2.02
CA VAL A 135 -3.75 -20.37 3.25
C VAL A 135 -4.59 -19.13 2.94
N ALA A 136 -5.89 -19.19 3.24
CA ALA A 136 -6.83 -18.09 3.02
C ALA A 136 -7.76 -17.92 4.22
N THR A 137 -8.16 -16.69 4.54
CA THR A 137 -9.13 -16.41 5.61
C THR A 137 -10.55 -16.31 5.03
N ILE A 138 -11.52 -16.87 5.74
CA ILE A 138 -12.94 -16.72 5.42
C ILE A 138 -13.39 -15.35 5.90
N VAL A 139 -13.66 -14.45 4.95
CA VAL A 139 -14.04 -13.06 5.24
C VAL A 139 -15.54 -12.87 5.39
N CYS A 140 -16.35 -13.75 4.78
CA CYS A 140 -17.80 -13.73 4.87
C CYS A 140 -18.39 -15.11 4.50
N HIS A 141 -19.63 -15.34 4.90
CA HIS A 141 -20.43 -16.51 4.50
C HIS A 141 -21.61 -16.05 3.65
N THR A 142 -21.97 -16.85 2.63
CA THR A 142 -23.16 -16.64 1.80
C THR A 142 -23.77 -18.00 1.47
N ASN A 143 -25.05 -18.01 1.11
CA ASN A 143 -25.75 -19.24 0.76
C ASN A 143 -25.70 -19.50 -0.74
N ALA A 144 -25.61 -20.78 -1.11
CA ALA A 144 -25.79 -21.19 -2.49
C ALA A 144 -27.27 -21.07 -2.92
N THR A 145 -27.50 -20.80 -4.20
CA THR A 145 -28.82 -20.84 -4.83
C THR A 145 -29.30 -22.28 -4.99
N ALA A 146 -30.57 -22.46 -5.34
CA ALA A 146 -31.14 -23.77 -5.64
C ALA A 146 -30.43 -24.53 -6.80
N THR A 147 -29.70 -23.81 -7.66
CA THR A 147 -28.89 -24.38 -8.75
C THR A 147 -27.43 -24.61 -8.37
N GLY A 148 -27.04 -24.33 -7.12
CA GLY A 148 -25.67 -24.52 -6.62
C GLY A 148 -24.71 -23.36 -6.88
N GLY A 149 -25.18 -22.20 -7.36
CA GLY A 149 -24.35 -21.01 -7.55
C GLY A 149 -24.24 -20.17 -6.26
N ALA A 150 -23.12 -19.50 -6.03
CA ALA A 150 -22.96 -18.56 -4.91
C ALA A 150 -22.34 -17.25 -5.39
N ARG A 151 -22.74 -16.13 -4.79
CA ARG A 151 -22.16 -14.80 -5.04
C ARG A 151 -22.00 -14.06 -3.71
N ALA A 152 -20.87 -13.37 -3.55
CA ALA A 152 -20.57 -12.50 -2.42
C ALA A 152 -19.96 -11.19 -2.94
N LEU A 153 -20.27 -10.08 -2.28
CA LEU A 153 -19.60 -8.79 -2.48
C LEU A 153 -18.69 -8.57 -1.29
N ILE A 154 -17.42 -8.29 -1.55
CA ILE A 154 -16.41 -8.09 -0.51
C ILE A 154 -15.90 -6.66 -0.65
N ASP A 155 -16.05 -5.87 0.41
CA ASP A 155 -15.41 -4.57 0.52
C ASP A 155 -14.00 -4.77 1.12
N PRO A 156 -12.92 -4.51 0.37
CA PRO A 156 -11.55 -4.65 0.87
C PRO A 156 -11.26 -3.81 2.12
N GLY A 157 -11.99 -2.71 2.34
CA GLY A 157 -11.85 -1.86 3.52
C GLY A 157 -12.40 -2.48 4.82
N THR A 158 -13.18 -3.55 4.71
CA THR A 158 -13.85 -4.23 5.85
C THR A 158 -13.20 -5.55 6.23
N LEU A 159 -12.03 -5.85 5.66
CA LEU A 159 -11.33 -7.09 5.96
C LEU A 159 -10.92 -7.14 7.44
N PRO A 160 -11.24 -8.23 8.16
CA PRO A 160 -11.07 -8.28 9.61
C PRO A 160 -9.61 -8.30 10.06
N ASP A 161 -9.32 -7.51 11.11
CA ASP A 161 -7.98 -7.21 11.61
C ASP A 161 -7.37 -8.27 12.56
N GLY A 162 -8.09 -9.38 12.80
CA GLY A 162 -7.59 -10.53 13.57
C GLY A 162 -8.24 -10.74 14.94
N SER A 163 -9.05 -11.79 15.02
CA SER A 163 -9.30 -12.76 16.12
C SER A 163 -10.60 -13.51 15.85
N GLY A 164 -10.63 -14.82 16.09
CA GLY A 164 -11.82 -15.67 15.92
C GLY A 164 -12.22 -15.99 14.47
N GLN A 165 -11.36 -15.64 13.51
CA GLN A 165 -11.58 -15.90 12.08
C GLN A 165 -11.36 -17.38 11.74
N GLU A 166 -11.94 -17.81 10.62
CA GLU A 166 -11.71 -19.15 10.08
C GLU A 166 -10.73 -19.05 8.91
N ALA A 167 -9.80 -20.01 8.82
CA ALA A 167 -8.85 -20.13 7.74
C ALA A 167 -9.07 -21.46 7.00
N ILE A 168 -8.86 -21.41 5.68
CA ILE A 168 -8.82 -22.55 4.78
C ILE A 168 -7.36 -22.85 4.49
N LEU A 169 -6.96 -24.10 4.68
CA LEU A 169 -5.71 -24.66 4.16
C LEU A 169 -6.05 -25.56 2.98
N LEU A 170 -5.41 -25.32 1.84
CA LEU A 170 -5.62 -26.07 0.59
C LEU A 170 -4.28 -26.61 0.06
N GLY A 171 -4.12 -27.93 0.07
CA GLY A 171 -3.00 -28.61 -0.57
C GLY A 171 -3.12 -28.57 -2.08
N ARG A 172 -2.14 -27.98 -2.77
CA ARG A 172 -2.16 -27.79 -4.23
C ARG A 172 -1.94 -29.10 -5.00
N ILE A 173 -1.28 -30.08 -4.38
CA ILE A 173 -0.99 -31.38 -4.99
C ILE A 173 -2.01 -32.40 -4.51
N SER A 174 -2.24 -32.49 -3.20
CA SER A 174 -3.16 -33.46 -2.61
C SER A 174 -4.64 -33.12 -2.82
N GLY A 175 -4.98 -31.84 -3.03
CA GLY A 175 -6.36 -31.35 -3.01
C GLY A 175 -6.97 -31.32 -1.60
N THR A 176 -6.19 -31.61 -0.56
CA THR A 176 -6.67 -31.63 0.83
C THR A 176 -7.15 -30.23 1.23
N LEU A 177 -8.40 -30.14 1.70
CA LEU A 177 -9.02 -28.91 2.20
C LEU A 177 -9.34 -29.04 3.68
N ALA A 178 -8.89 -28.07 4.49
CA ALA A 178 -9.20 -28.01 5.91
C ALA A 178 -9.64 -26.60 6.32
N VAL A 179 -10.82 -26.49 6.94
CA VAL A 179 -11.30 -25.26 7.58
C VAL A 179 -10.97 -25.31 9.07
N ARG A 180 -10.33 -24.27 9.60
CA ARG A 180 -9.88 -24.20 10.99
C ARG A 180 -10.13 -22.82 11.58
N ARG A 181 -10.53 -22.79 12.85
CA ARG A 181 -10.58 -21.56 13.63
C ARG A 181 -9.15 -21.11 13.93
N MET A 182 -8.90 -19.82 13.75
CA MET A 182 -7.66 -19.15 14.14
C MET A 182 -7.78 -18.80 15.63
N THR A 183 -6.91 -19.39 16.45
CA THR A 183 -6.82 -19.16 17.89
C THR A 183 -5.60 -18.34 18.25
#